data_AF-A0A2T4LSU6-F1
#
_entry.id   AF-A0A2T4LSU6-F1
#
_cell.length_a   1.000
_cell.length_b   1.000
_cell.length_c   1.000
_cell.angle_alpha   90.00
_cell.angle_beta   90.00
_cell.angle_gamma   90.00
#
_symmetry.space_group_name_H-M   'P 1'
#
loop_
_entity.id
_entity.type
_entity.pdbx_description
1 polymer ?
#
loop_
_entity_poly.entity_id
_entity_poly.type
_entity_poly.pdbx_seq_one_letter_code
_entity_poly.pdbx_strand_id
1 'polypeptide(L)'
;MSKILNTQLNGVFNRIEAQALDIQMAAQCLIQAIGGEGNVFVKGYGDLNFFESYILNSNEKLESSIALRSLNTFEDIDTTDRVFLFSPYYTEDVEKDVNALIANDVDFVLICNKPKTENFQDHLFHFINLSTPRPIVYTEDYDKIVIPHPIAFNYIYYDIYTQMVEMVRDLNL
;
A
#
# COMPACT_ATOMS: atom_id res chain seq x y z
N MET A 1 20.57 -15.80 15.81
CA MET A 1 20.00 -14.56 15.22
C MET A 1 19.03 -14.80 14.07
N SER A 2 19.38 -15.55 13.00
CA SER A 2 18.45 -15.82 11.88
C SER A 2 17.09 -16.40 12.31
N LYS A 3 17.05 -17.34 13.27
CA LYS A 3 15.79 -17.87 13.85
C LYS A 3 14.93 -16.78 14.50
N ILE A 4 15.53 -15.85 15.23
CA ILE A 4 14.81 -14.75 15.91
C ILE A 4 14.18 -13.84 14.87
N LEU A 5 14.96 -13.42 13.86
CA LEU A 5 14.44 -12.62 12.75
C LEU A 5 13.24 -13.30 12.07
N ASN A 6 13.36 -14.59 11.75
CA ASN A 6 12.29 -15.34 11.11
C ASN A 6 11.01 -15.39 11.97
N THR A 7 11.12 -15.73 13.26
CA THR A 7 9.97 -15.73 14.18
C THR A 7 9.30 -14.36 14.25
N GLN A 8 10.08 -13.29 14.28
CA GLN A 8 9.56 -11.93 14.35
C GLN A 8 8.90 -11.47 13.04
N LEU A 9 9.47 -11.84 11.89
CA LEU A 9 8.87 -11.62 10.57
C LEU A 9 7.55 -12.37 10.42
N ASN A 10 7.47 -13.64 10.84
CA ASN A 10 6.19 -14.36 10.85
C ASN A 10 5.16 -13.65 11.73
N GLY A 11 5.58 -13.06 12.85
CA GLY A 11 4.68 -12.22 13.65
C GLY A 11 4.17 -10.98 12.89
N VAL A 12 4.97 -10.39 12.01
CA VAL A 12 4.54 -9.30 11.11
C VAL A 12 3.54 -9.83 10.08
N PHE A 13 3.86 -10.93 9.39
CA PHE A 13 2.99 -11.52 8.38
C PHE A 13 1.64 -11.95 8.95
N ASN A 14 1.59 -12.58 10.13
CA ASN A 14 0.32 -12.94 10.77
C ASN A 14 -0.57 -11.71 11.08
N ARG A 15 0.04 -10.55 11.40
CA ARG A 15 -0.72 -9.31 11.59
C ARG A 15 -1.22 -8.72 10.27
N ILE A 16 -0.46 -8.90 9.19
CA ILE A 16 -0.89 -8.52 7.85
C ILE A 16 -2.04 -9.42 7.40
N GLU A 17 -1.91 -10.75 7.55
CA GLU A 17 -2.93 -11.74 7.22
C GLU A 17 -4.24 -11.50 7.99
N ALA A 18 -4.18 -11.02 9.23
CA ALA A 18 -5.36 -10.62 9.99
C ALA A 18 -6.16 -9.45 9.36
N GLN A 19 -5.61 -8.79 8.34
CA GLN A 19 -6.24 -7.72 7.54
C GLN A 19 -6.68 -8.23 6.16
N ALA A 20 -6.88 -9.54 5.98
CA ALA A 20 -7.21 -10.13 4.67
C ALA A 20 -8.40 -9.45 3.98
N LEU A 21 -9.44 -9.06 4.72
CA LEU A 21 -10.59 -8.35 4.16
C LEU A 21 -10.21 -6.95 3.66
N ASP A 22 -9.41 -6.20 4.43
CA ASP A 22 -8.95 -4.86 4.04
C ASP A 22 -8.06 -4.94 2.78
N ILE A 23 -7.19 -5.95 2.71
CA ILE A 23 -6.34 -6.22 1.55
C ILE A 23 -7.20 -6.57 0.33
N GLN A 24 -8.24 -7.39 0.51
CA GLN A 24 -9.19 -7.71 -0.55
C GLN A 24 -9.94 -6.50 -1.07
N MET A 25 -10.41 -5.63 -0.17
CA MET A 25 -11.09 -4.39 -0.56
C MET A 25 -10.13 -3.44 -1.30
N ALA A 26 -8.87 -3.35 -0.89
CA ALA A 26 -7.86 -2.59 -1.61
C ALA A 26 -7.60 -3.15 -3.03
N ALA A 27 -7.49 -4.47 -3.17
CA ALA A 27 -7.35 -5.12 -4.48
C ALA A 27 -8.56 -4.84 -5.38
N GLN A 28 -9.78 -4.92 -4.83
CA GLN A 28 -11.02 -4.58 -5.53
C GLN A 28 -11.08 -3.10 -5.95
N CYS A 29 -10.60 -2.20 -5.09
CA CYS A 29 -10.52 -0.78 -5.41
C CYS A 29 -9.60 -0.57 -6.62
N LEU A 30 -8.37 -1.06 -6.57
CA LEU A 30 -7.37 -0.86 -7.63
C LEU A 30 -7.77 -1.52 -8.95
N ILE A 31 -8.39 -2.72 -8.91
CA ILE A 31 -8.77 -3.41 -10.14
C ILE A 31 -9.92 -2.72 -10.89
N GLN A 32 -10.73 -1.89 -10.23
CA GLN A 32 -11.78 -1.12 -10.92
C GLN A 32 -11.21 -0.15 -11.96
N ALA A 33 -10.05 0.45 -11.70
CA ALA A 33 -9.36 1.26 -12.71
C ALA A 33 -8.86 0.40 -13.88
N ILE A 34 -8.20 -0.72 -13.57
CA ILE A 34 -7.56 -1.59 -14.58
C ILE A 34 -8.58 -2.30 -15.47
N GLY A 35 -9.70 -2.76 -14.88
CA GLY A 35 -10.79 -3.40 -15.63
C GLY A 35 -11.69 -2.41 -16.37
N GLY A 36 -11.56 -1.11 -16.07
CA GLY A 36 -12.19 -0.02 -16.80
C GLY A 36 -11.26 0.62 -17.84
N GLU A 37 -11.52 1.89 -18.16
CA GLU A 37 -10.66 2.73 -19.02
C GLU A 37 -9.77 3.69 -18.19
N GLY A 38 -9.64 3.45 -16.88
CA GLY A 38 -8.92 4.31 -15.95
C GLY A 38 -7.47 3.87 -15.67
N ASN A 39 -6.77 4.64 -14.85
CA ASN A 39 -5.38 4.43 -14.47
C ASN A 39 -5.23 4.26 -12.96
N VAL A 40 -4.15 3.58 -12.56
CA VAL A 40 -3.73 3.52 -11.15
C VAL A 40 -2.55 4.47 -10.94
N PHE A 41 -2.78 5.60 -10.28
CA PHE A 41 -1.71 6.55 -9.96
C PHE A 41 -0.97 6.13 -8.69
N VAL A 42 0.34 5.95 -8.79
CA VAL A 42 1.16 5.34 -7.74
C VAL A 42 2.09 6.38 -7.11
N LYS A 43 2.15 6.43 -5.78
CA LYS A 43 3.14 7.23 -5.05
C LYS A 43 3.66 6.54 -3.79
N GLY A 44 4.97 6.45 -3.70
CA GLY A 44 5.69 5.93 -2.55
C GLY A 44 6.42 7.03 -1.80
N TYR A 45 6.47 6.91 -0.47
CA TYR A 45 7.11 7.90 0.41
C TYR A 45 8.29 7.28 1.17
N GLY A 46 9.25 8.13 1.53
CA GLY A 46 10.41 7.76 2.33
C GLY A 46 11.11 6.50 1.83
N ASP A 47 11.44 5.61 2.75
CA ASP A 47 12.17 4.36 2.47
C ASP A 47 11.37 3.34 1.64
N LEU A 48 10.07 3.53 1.45
CA LEU A 48 9.30 2.67 0.54
C LEU A 48 9.26 3.19 -0.89
N ASN A 49 9.61 4.47 -1.16
CA ASN A 49 9.52 5.08 -2.49
C ASN A 49 10.16 4.24 -3.60
N PHE A 50 11.25 3.52 -3.33
CA PHE A 50 11.90 2.69 -4.35
C PHE A 50 10.97 1.62 -4.98
N PHE A 51 9.89 1.23 -4.30
CA PHE A 51 8.87 0.34 -4.87
C PHE A 51 8.04 0.97 -5.98
N GLU A 52 7.99 2.31 -6.13
CA GLU A 52 7.31 2.95 -7.26
C GLU A 52 7.82 2.37 -8.59
N SER A 53 9.14 2.29 -8.77
CA SER A 53 9.71 1.76 -10.00
C SER A 53 9.35 0.29 -10.22
N TYR A 54 9.21 -0.49 -9.15
CA TYR A 54 8.82 -1.89 -9.22
C TYR A 54 7.36 -2.02 -9.69
N ILE A 55 6.47 -1.27 -9.06
CA ILE A 55 5.02 -1.28 -9.34
C ILE A 55 4.74 -0.80 -10.77
N LEU A 56 5.52 0.16 -11.28
CA LEU A 56 5.31 0.76 -12.60
C LEU A 56 5.96 -0.04 -13.74
N ASN A 57 7.12 -0.68 -13.51
CA ASN A 57 7.98 -1.15 -14.60
C ASN A 57 8.46 -2.60 -14.49
N SER A 58 8.13 -3.33 -13.41
CA SER A 58 8.54 -4.73 -13.29
C SER A 58 7.68 -5.68 -14.14
N ASN A 59 8.07 -6.96 -14.20
CA ASN A 59 7.23 -8.01 -14.81
C ASN A 59 5.95 -8.28 -14.01
N GLU A 60 5.90 -7.83 -12.76
CA GLU A 60 4.75 -7.96 -11.85
C GLU A 60 4.22 -6.56 -11.52
N LYS A 61 4.30 -5.65 -12.49
CA LYS A 61 3.75 -4.29 -12.39
C LYS A 61 2.23 -4.32 -12.26
N LEU A 62 1.64 -3.25 -11.75
CA LEU A 62 0.21 -3.02 -11.93
C LEU A 62 -0.02 -2.53 -13.36
N GLU A 63 -0.95 -3.15 -14.08
CA GLU A 63 -1.33 -2.69 -15.41
C GLU A 63 -2.00 -1.31 -15.34
N SER A 64 -1.82 -0.51 -16.40
CA SER A 64 -2.29 0.89 -16.46
C SER A 64 -1.80 1.77 -15.29
N SER A 65 -0.70 1.39 -14.63
CA SER A 65 -0.15 2.18 -13.54
C SER A 65 0.72 3.34 -14.05
N ILE A 66 0.55 4.51 -13.44
CA ILE A 66 1.23 5.76 -13.78
C ILE A 66 1.79 6.36 -12.49
N ALA A 67 2.95 7.00 -12.55
CA ALA A 67 3.49 7.70 -11.38
C ALA A 67 2.60 8.91 -11.04
N LEU A 68 2.10 9.03 -9.82
CA LEU A 68 1.22 10.16 -9.42
C LEU A 68 1.91 11.52 -9.65
N ARG A 69 3.23 11.57 -9.52
CA ARG A 69 4.04 12.77 -9.79
C ARG A 69 4.01 13.26 -11.25
N SER A 70 3.47 12.48 -12.18
CA SER A 70 3.30 12.93 -13.57
C SER A 70 2.11 13.87 -13.75
N LEU A 71 1.20 13.90 -12.77
CA LEU A 71 0.06 14.82 -12.76
C LEU A 71 0.52 16.21 -12.31
N ASN A 72 -0.12 17.25 -12.86
CA ASN A 72 0.11 18.62 -12.43
C ASN A 72 -0.76 18.95 -11.20
N THR A 73 -1.98 18.40 -11.17
CA THR A 73 -2.95 18.57 -10.10
C THR A 73 -3.77 17.30 -9.89
N PHE A 74 -4.38 17.13 -8.71
CA PHE A 74 -5.32 16.02 -8.47
C PHE A 74 -6.67 16.21 -9.16
N GLU A 75 -6.97 17.41 -9.67
CA GLU A 75 -8.13 17.65 -10.54
C GLU A 75 -8.00 16.91 -11.90
N ASP A 76 -6.80 16.44 -12.25
CA ASP A 76 -6.55 15.64 -13.45
C ASP A 76 -6.96 14.16 -13.27
N ILE A 77 -7.36 13.75 -12.05
CA ILE A 77 -7.81 12.39 -11.72
C ILE A 77 -9.32 12.33 -11.90
N ASP A 78 -9.82 11.42 -12.73
CA ASP A 78 -11.26 11.24 -12.93
C ASP A 78 -11.84 10.08 -12.11
N THR A 79 -13.16 9.90 -12.19
CA THR A 79 -13.90 8.89 -11.40
C THR A 79 -13.53 7.43 -11.72
N THR A 80 -12.89 7.19 -12.86
CA THR A 80 -12.43 5.87 -13.30
C THR A 80 -11.02 5.54 -12.80
N ASP A 81 -10.25 6.56 -12.41
CA ASP A 81 -8.90 6.40 -11.88
C ASP A 81 -8.90 6.00 -10.41
N ARG A 82 -7.78 5.42 -9.96
CA ARG A 82 -7.54 5.07 -8.56
C ARG A 82 -6.16 5.51 -8.14
N VAL A 83 -5.96 5.81 -6.87
CA VAL A 83 -4.63 6.16 -6.34
C VAL A 83 -4.11 5.08 -5.40
N PHE A 84 -2.83 4.75 -5.52
CA PHE A 84 -2.14 3.80 -4.65
C PHE A 84 -0.97 4.49 -3.93
N LEU A 85 -1.18 4.76 -2.64
CA LEU A 85 -0.22 5.42 -1.76
C LEU A 85 0.42 4.43 -0.80
N PHE A 86 1.74 4.54 -0.59
CA PHE A 86 2.42 3.74 0.43
C PHE A 86 3.60 4.44 1.09
N SER A 87 3.71 4.29 2.41
CA SER A 87 4.72 4.95 3.23
C SER A 87 5.07 4.09 4.44
N PRO A 88 6.31 4.14 4.97
CA PRO A 88 6.61 3.60 6.29
C PRO A 88 5.66 4.12 7.38
N TYR A 89 5.36 5.41 7.37
CA TYR A 89 4.59 6.12 8.40
C TYR A 89 3.65 7.17 7.79
N TYR A 90 2.60 7.50 8.53
CA TYR A 90 1.71 8.61 8.19
C TYR A 90 2.38 9.94 8.56
N THR A 91 3.07 10.57 7.60
CA THR A 91 3.77 11.85 7.75
C THR A 91 2.89 13.01 7.28
N GLU A 92 3.32 14.25 7.53
CA GLU A 92 2.62 15.45 7.04
C GLU A 92 2.45 15.45 5.51
N ASP A 93 3.43 14.95 4.76
CA ASP A 93 3.35 14.82 3.30
C ASP A 93 2.29 13.80 2.86
N VAL A 94 2.18 12.68 3.59
CA VAL A 94 1.16 11.66 3.33
C VAL A 94 -0.22 12.23 3.66
N GLU A 95 -0.35 12.89 4.81
CA GLU A 95 -1.60 13.50 5.26
C GLU A 95 -2.08 14.57 4.28
N LYS A 96 -1.18 15.42 3.77
CA LYS A 96 -1.50 16.44 2.77
C LYS A 96 -2.12 15.82 1.52
N ASP A 97 -1.50 14.77 0.98
CA ASP A 97 -1.99 14.12 -0.23
C ASP A 97 -3.30 13.38 0.03
N VAL A 98 -3.43 12.70 1.17
CA VAL A 98 -4.67 12.04 1.60
C VAL A 98 -5.83 13.03 1.68
N ASN A 99 -5.64 14.15 2.37
CA ASN A 99 -6.66 15.19 2.51
C ASN A 99 -7.05 15.80 1.15
N ALA A 100 -6.08 15.97 0.25
CA ALA A 100 -6.34 16.49 -1.08
C ALA A 100 -7.10 15.48 -1.95
N LEU A 101 -6.82 14.17 -1.87
CA LEU A 101 -7.58 13.13 -2.57
C LEU A 101 -9.02 13.04 -2.06
N ILE A 102 -9.23 13.07 -0.73
CA ILE A 102 -10.56 13.13 -0.11
C ILE A 102 -11.33 14.36 -0.59
N ALA A 103 -10.68 15.53 -0.61
CA ALA A 103 -11.32 16.77 -1.06
C ALA A 103 -11.73 16.76 -2.55
N ASN A 104 -11.09 15.92 -3.36
CA ASN A 104 -11.39 15.74 -4.78
C ASN A 104 -12.28 14.51 -5.07
N ASP A 105 -12.83 13.86 -4.03
CA ASP A 105 -13.70 12.68 -4.18
C ASP A 105 -13.02 11.51 -4.94
N VAL A 106 -11.71 11.33 -4.70
CA VAL A 106 -10.92 10.28 -5.35
C VAL A 106 -10.88 9.04 -4.46
N ASP A 107 -11.17 7.87 -5.04
CA ASP A 107 -10.99 6.57 -4.37
C ASP A 107 -9.51 6.14 -4.37
N PHE A 108 -8.98 5.78 -3.20
CA PHE A 108 -7.57 5.37 -3.09
C PHE A 108 -7.28 4.28 -2.06
N VAL A 109 -6.11 3.67 -2.21
CA VAL A 109 -5.53 2.73 -1.25
C VAL A 109 -4.35 3.39 -0.54
N LEU A 110 -4.31 3.29 0.78
CA LEU A 110 -3.19 3.75 1.60
C LEU A 110 -2.59 2.61 2.42
N ILE A 111 -1.29 2.38 2.25
CA ILE A 111 -0.52 1.44 3.08
C ILE A 111 0.51 2.19 3.91
N CYS A 112 0.33 2.22 5.22
CA CYS A 112 1.36 2.69 6.14
C CYS A 112 1.19 2.10 7.54
N ASN A 113 2.15 2.34 8.45
CA ASN A 113 1.89 2.04 9.85
C ASN A 113 0.78 2.94 10.38
N LYS A 114 -0.24 2.34 11.01
CA LYS A 114 -1.36 3.08 11.57
C LYS A 114 -0.88 4.07 12.65
N PRO A 115 -1.10 5.38 12.50
CA PRO A 115 -0.81 6.35 13.55
C PRO A 115 -1.73 6.11 14.76
N LYS A 116 -1.26 6.46 15.95
CA LYS A 116 -2.05 6.27 17.19
C LYS A 116 -3.18 7.29 17.37
N THR A 117 -3.04 8.44 16.72
CA THR A 117 -3.87 9.63 16.93
C THR A 117 -4.94 9.77 15.85
N GLU A 118 -4.71 9.27 14.64
CA GLU A 118 -5.67 9.39 13.56
C GLU A 118 -6.71 8.29 13.58
N ASN A 119 -7.94 8.68 13.26
CA ASN A 119 -9.06 7.79 13.10
C ASN A 119 -9.46 7.76 11.61
N PHE A 120 -9.03 6.73 10.91
CA PHE A 120 -9.40 6.47 9.52
C PHE A 120 -10.84 5.94 9.48
N GLN A 121 -11.81 6.83 9.25
CA GLN A 121 -13.24 6.50 9.13
C GLN A 121 -13.84 6.91 7.79
N ASP A 122 -13.02 7.33 6.83
CA ASP A 122 -13.52 7.69 5.52
C ASP A 122 -13.74 6.45 4.65
N HIS A 123 -14.82 6.48 3.88
CA HIS A 123 -15.20 5.46 2.91
C HIS A 123 -14.48 5.61 1.57
N LEU A 124 -13.90 6.79 1.31
CA LEU A 124 -13.16 7.12 0.09
C LEU A 124 -11.75 6.51 0.06
N PHE A 125 -11.31 5.81 1.13
CA PHE A 125 -10.05 5.09 1.08
C PHE A 125 -10.01 3.76 1.81
N HIS A 126 -9.24 2.85 1.23
CA HIS A 126 -8.94 1.54 1.80
C HIS A 126 -7.58 1.59 2.48
N PHE A 127 -7.57 1.36 3.79
CA PHE A 127 -6.36 1.40 4.59
C PHE A 127 -5.85 -0.01 4.90
N ILE A 128 -4.55 -0.24 4.70
CA ILE A 128 -3.87 -1.45 5.18
C ILE A 128 -2.73 -1.04 6.11
N ASN A 129 -2.73 -1.59 7.32
CA ASN A 129 -1.65 -1.36 8.27
C ASN A 129 -0.40 -2.17 7.89
N LEU A 130 0.71 -1.46 7.66
CA LEU A 130 2.00 -2.05 7.34
C LEU A 130 2.57 -2.95 8.48
N SER A 131 2.03 -2.84 9.69
CA SER A 131 2.30 -3.77 10.82
C SER A 131 3.77 -3.86 11.27
N THR A 132 4.53 -2.81 11.02
CA THR A 132 5.96 -2.65 11.33
C THR A 132 6.27 -1.32 12.07
N PRO A 133 5.52 -0.92 13.13
CA PRO A 133 5.65 0.41 13.72
C PRO A 133 6.95 0.62 14.50
N ARG A 134 7.71 -0.44 14.76
CA ARG A 134 8.90 -0.45 15.61
C ARG A 134 9.86 -1.57 15.20
N PRO A 135 11.13 -1.50 15.63
CA PRO A 135 12.07 -2.59 15.40
C PRO A 135 11.63 -3.92 16.02
N ILE A 136 11.95 -5.02 15.35
CA ILE A 136 11.49 -6.36 15.68
C ILE A 136 12.59 -7.30 16.19
N VAL A 137 13.86 -7.02 15.88
CA VAL A 137 15.00 -7.80 16.38
C VAL A 137 15.71 -7.03 17.48
N TYR A 138 15.97 -7.74 18.58
CA TYR A 138 16.76 -7.28 19.72
C TYR A 138 18.11 -7.99 19.72
N THR A 139 19.20 -7.24 19.92
CA THR A 139 20.53 -7.82 20.15
C THR A 139 20.64 -8.36 21.58
N GLU A 140 21.76 -9.03 21.89
CA GLU A 140 22.07 -9.48 23.26
C GLU A 140 22.18 -8.29 24.24
N ASP A 141 22.55 -7.11 23.73
CA ASP A 141 22.61 -5.84 24.47
C ASP A 141 21.28 -5.07 24.47
N TYR A 142 20.18 -5.70 24.03
CA TYR A 142 18.84 -5.12 23.90
C TYR A 142 18.69 -3.98 22.87
N ASP A 143 19.66 -3.79 21.97
CA ASP A 143 19.54 -2.85 20.87
C ASP A 143 18.47 -3.30 19.88
N LYS A 144 17.74 -2.32 19.36
CA LYS A 144 16.64 -2.50 18.42
C LYS A 144 17.12 -2.22 17.00
N ILE A 145 17.26 -3.26 16.16
CA ILE A 145 18.09 -3.13 14.95
C ILE A 145 17.38 -3.26 13.59
N VAL A 146 16.19 -3.87 13.51
CA VAL A 146 15.52 -4.13 12.22
C VAL A 146 14.08 -3.66 12.23
N ILE A 147 13.72 -2.74 11.33
CA ILE A 147 12.34 -2.39 11.01
C ILE A 147 12.04 -2.87 9.58
N PRO A 148 11.19 -3.90 9.40
CA PRO A 148 11.11 -4.62 8.13
C PRO A 148 10.06 -4.03 7.18
N HIS A 149 10.04 -2.69 7.00
CA HIS A 149 9.05 -2.05 6.12
C HIS A 149 9.05 -2.63 4.69
N PRO A 150 10.21 -2.81 4.02
CA PRO A 150 10.20 -3.28 2.64
C PRO A 150 9.62 -4.67 2.43
N ILE A 151 9.99 -5.63 3.29
CA ILE A 151 9.51 -7.01 3.17
C ILE A 151 8.03 -7.13 3.57
N ALA A 152 7.58 -6.31 4.53
CA ALA A 152 6.16 -6.23 4.87
C ALA A 152 5.33 -5.64 3.71
N PHE A 153 5.81 -4.55 3.11
CA PHE A 153 5.15 -3.92 1.97
C PHE A 153 5.12 -4.87 0.76
N ASN A 154 6.24 -5.52 0.44
CA ASN A 154 6.31 -6.46 -0.69
C ASN A 154 5.36 -7.66 -0.49
N TYR A 155 5.22 -8.17 0.73
CA TYR A 155 4.23 -9.19 1.04
C TYR A 155 2.80 -8.68 0.79
N ILE A 156 2.44 -7.48 1.28
CA ILE A 156 1.11 -6.89 1.03
C ILE A 156 0.89 -6.66 -0.47
N TYR A 157 1.89 -6.14 -1.18
CA TYR A 157 1.81 -5.93 -2.62
C TYR A 157 1.53 -7.23 -3.36
N TYR A 158 2.21 -8.33 -3.00
CA TYR A 158 1.95 -9.62 -3.61
C TYR A 158 0.60 -10.22 -3.26
N ASP A 159 0.09 -9.98 -2.05
CA ASP A 159 -1.27 -10.36 -1.68
C ASP A 159 -2.29 -9.61 -2.55
N ILE A 160 -2.19 -8.27 -2.63
CA ILE A 160 -3.01 -7.44 -3.54
C ILE A 160 -2.92 -7.93 -4.98
N TYR A 161 -1.70 -8.10 -5.50
CA TYR A 161 -1.45 -8.51 -6.88
C TYR A 161 -2.06 -9.88 -7.18
N THR A 162 -1.92 -10.85 -6.27
CA THR A 162 -2.51 -12.19 -6.42
C THR A 162 -4.02 -12.09 -6.48
N GLN A 163 -4.64 -11.32 -5.58
CA GLN A 163 -6.09 -11.13 -5.58
C GLN A 163 -6.58 -10.44 -6.85
N MET A 164 -5.87 -9.43 -7.34
CA MET A 164 -6.19 -8.75 -8.60
C MET A 164 -6.08 -9.70 -9.80
N VAL A 165 -5.05 -10.54 -9.87
CA VAL A 165 -4.89 -11.55 -10.93
C VAL A 165 -6.04 -12.55 -10.91
N GLU A 166 -6.44 -13.03 -9.74
CA GLU A 166 -7.59 -13.94 -9.62
C GLU A 166 -8.89 -13.24 -10.03
N MET A 167 -9.12 -11.99 -9.62
CA MET A 167 -10.29 -11.20 -10.05
C MET A 167 -10.33 -11.01 -11.58
N VAL A 168 -9.21 -10.70 -12.22
CA VAL A 168 -9.15 -10.54 -13.69
C VAL A 168 -9.40 -11.87 -14.39
N ARG A 169 -8.87 -12.99 -13.86
CA ARG A 169 -9.16 -14.33 -14.40
C ARG A 169 -10.65 -14.64 -14.32
N ASP A 170 -11.29 -14.27 -13.22
CA ASP A 170 -12.74 -14.43 -13.01
C ASP A 170 -13.57 -13.47 -13.87
N LEU A 171 -13.03 -12.30 -14.23
CA LEU A 171 -13.65 -11.31 -15.13
C LEU A 171 -13.53 -11.66 -16.61
N ASN A 172 -12.81 -12.73 -16.97
CA ASN A 172 -12.90 -13.32 -18.30
C ASN A 172 -14.27 -13.97 -18.50
N LEU A 173 -15.20 -13.22 -19.11
CA LEU A 173 -16.22 -13.76 -19.99
C LEU A 173 -15.61 -14.74 -21.02
#